data_AF-A0A496Z057-F1
#
_entry.id   AF-A0A496Z057-F1
#
_cell.length_a   1.000
_cell.length_b   1.000
_cell.length_c   1.000
_cell.angle_alpha   90.00
_cell.angle_beta   90.00
_cell.angle_gamma   90.00
#
_symmetry.space_group_name_H-M   'P 1'
#
loop_
_entity.id
_entity.type
_entity.pdbx_description
1 polymer ?
#
loop_
_entity_poly.entity_id
_entity_poly.type
_entity_poly.pdbx_seq_one_letter_code
_entity_poly.pdbx_strand_id
1 'polypeptide(L)'
;MERNQLFLFVFLFVFTAIILLFGCTPFKKKTHLNIPSKAKNVVLLAKKDLSARLKVPITSISIIRIEAINWSNTSLGFPREGMIYAQVITPGYKIILSAQGKHYEYHSDYDRVITQD
;
A
#
# COMPACT_ATOMS: atom_id res chain seq x y z
N MET A 1 -5.93 -20.41 -54.20
CA MET A 1 -6.23 -20.69 -52.79
C MET A 1 -5.12 -20.10 -51.91
N GLU A 2 -4.80 -18.80 -52.08
CA GLU A 2 -3.53 -18.18 -51.60
C GLU A 2 -3.75 -16.78 -50.98
N ARG A 3 -4.96 -16.49 -50.50
CA ARG A 3 -5.31 -15.19 -49.90
C ARG A 3 -5.55 -15.26 -48.39
N ASN A 4 -5.76 -16.47 -47.86
CA ASN A 4 -6.05 -16.72 -46.45
C ASN A 4 -4.81 -17.10 -45.62
N GLN A 5 -3.74 -17.60 -46.26
CA GLN A 5 -2.48 -17.92 -45.58
C GLN A 5 -1.68 -16.66 -45.24
N LEU A 6 -1.74 -15.63 -46.09
CA LEU A 6 -1.07 -14.34 -45.84
C LEU A 6 -1.72 -13.56 -44.68
N PHE A 7 -3.04 -13.63 -44.53
CA PHE A 7 -3.78 -12.97 -43.44
C PHE A 7 -3.50 -13.62 -42.08
N LEU A 8 -3.32 -14.94 -42.02
CA LEU A 8 -3.00 -15.65 -40.78
C LEU A 8 -1.61 -15.26 -40.24
N PHE A 9 -0.62 -15.10 -41.12
CA PHE A 9 0.74 -14.71 -40.73
C PHE A 9 0.83 -13.26 -40.26
N VAL A 10 0.09 -12.34 -40.90
CA VAL A 10 0.02 -10.93 -40.46
C VAL A 10 -0.64 -10.83 -39.09
N PHE A 11 -1.68 -11.62 -38.81
CA PHE A 11 -2.34 -11.63 -37.50
C PHE A 11 -1.45 -12.20 -36.39
N LEU A 12 -0.63 -13.22 -36.69
CA LEU A 12 0.35 -13.80 -35.75
C LEU A 12 1.49 -12.83 -35.43
N PHE A 13 1.97 -12.07 -36.42
CA PHE A 13 3.03 -11.06 -36.25
C PHE A 13 2.55 -9.80 -35.50
N VAL A 14 1.27 -9.42 -35.67
CA VAL A 14 0.68 -8.30 -34.94
C VAL A 14 0.38 -8.68 -33.48
N PHE A 15 0.01 -9.94 -33.20
CA PHE A 15 -0.20 -10.41 -31.83
C PHE A 15 1.09 -10.50 -31.00
N THR A 16 2.22 -10.86 -31.62
CA THR A 16 3.52 -10.90 -30.92
C THR A 16 4.12 -9.52 -30.66
N ALA A 17 3.81 -8.53 -31.50
CA ALA A 17 4.27 -7.15 -31.30
C ALA A 17 3.52 -6.40 -30.17
N ILE A 18 2.27 -6.79 -29.87
CA ILE A 18 1.46 -6.17 -28.79
C ILE A 18 1.93 -6.61 -27.39
N ILE A 19 2.53 -7.80 -27.26
CA ILE A 19 3.03 -8.31 -25.98
C ILE A 19 4.26 -7.51 -25.49
N LEU A 20 4.99 -6.84 -26.38
CA LEU A 20 6.18 -6.05 -26.05
C LEU A 20 5.88 -4.60 -25.64
N LEU A 21 4.62 -4.13 -25.78
CA LEU A 21 4.18 -2.80 -25.33
C LEU A 21 3.55 -2.79 -23.93
N PHE A 22 3.28 -3.96 -23.33
CA PHE A 22 2.95 -4.03 -21.91
C PHE A 22 4.23 -3.92 -21.09
N GLY A 23 4.57 -2.65 -20.84
CA GLY A 23 5.79 -2.19 -20.22
C GLY A 23 6.28 -3.07 -19.08
N CYS A 24 7.60 -3.22 -19.05
CA CYS A 24 8.37 -3.71 -17.92
C CYS A 24 7.83 -3.07 -16.63
N THR A 25 6.96 -3.78 -15.90
CA THR A 25 6.64 -3.38 -14.53
C THR A 25 7.92 -3.64 -13.73
N PRO A 26 8.54 -2.63 -13.11
CA PRO A 26 9.55 -2.91 -12.11
C PRO A 26 8.82 -3.61 -10.96
N PHE A 27 8.91 -4.94 -10.92
CA PHE A 27 8.44 -5.73 -9.80
C PHE A 27 9.28 -5.29 -8.62
N LYS A 28 8.79 -4.31 -7.85
CA LYS A 28 9.43 -3.81 -6.64
C LYS A 28 9.49 -5.02 -5.72
N LYS A 29 10.66 -5.67 -5.69
CA LYS A 29 10.95 -6.87 -4.92
C LYS A 29 10.35 -6.64 -3.54
N LYS A 30 9.39 -7.48 -3.14
CA LYS A 30 8.92 -7.51 -1.74
C LYS A 30 10.16 -7.77 -0.91
N THR A 31 10.77 -6.71 -0.40
CA THR A 31 11.79 -6.80 0.64
C THR A 31 11.16 -7.68 1.70
N HIS A 32 11.90 -8.67 2.22
CA HIS A 32 11.47 -9.47 3.35
C HIS A 32 11.38 -8.56 4.57
N LEU A 33 10.38 -7.68 4.58
CA LEU A 33 10.12 -6.73 5.62
C LEU A 33 9.68 -7.60 6.78
N ASN A 34 10.52 -7.68 7.81
CA ASN A 34 10.20 -8.36 9.05
C ASN A 34 9.09 -7.55 9.75
N ILE A 35 7.85 -7.71 9.27
CA ILE A 35 6.68 -7.09 9.87
C ILE A 35 6.44 -7.86 11.16
N PRO A 36 6.53 -7.19 12.33
CA PRO A 36 6.22 -7.84 13.60
C PRO A 36 4.84 -8.48 13.51
N SER A 37 4.68 -9.70 14.01
CA SER A 37 3.41 -10.44 13.88
C SER A 37 2.20 -9.63 14.39
N LYS A 38 2.38 -8.89 15.48
CA LYS A 38 1.35 -8.01 16.05
C LYS A 38 0.97 -6.82 15.15
N ALA A 39 1.84 -6.44 14.23
CA ALA A 39 1.63 -5.33 13.31
C ALA A 39 0.90 -5.73 12.02
N LYS A 40 0.80 -7.03 11.71
CA LYS A 40 0.22 -7.51 10.45
C LYS A 40 -1.20 -7.00 10.21
N ASN A 41 -2.01 -7.00 11.27
CA ASN A 41 -3.41 -6.56 11.21
C ASN A 41 -3.52 -5.06 10.91
N VAL A 42 -2.81 -4.22 11.67
CA VAL A 42 -2.84 -2.76 11.47
C VAL A 42 -2.20 -2.34 10.15
N VAL A 43 -1.19 -3.06 9.66
CA VAL A 43 -0.66 -2.85 8.31
C VAL A 43 -1.72 -3.13 7.25
N LEU A 44 -2.47 -4.23 7.39
CA LEU A 44 -3.55 -4.53 6.46
C LEU A 44 -4.66 -3.46 6.52
N LEU A 45 -5.02 -2.99 7.70
CA LEU A 45 -6.00 -1.91 7.89
C LEU A 45 -5.53 -0.61 7.22
N ALA A 46 -4.29 -0.18 7.46
CA ALA A 46 -3.72 1.02 6.83
C ALA A 46 -3.68 0.91 5.31
N LYS A 47 -3.33 -0.27 4.76
CA LYS A 47 -3.34 -0.49 3.31
C LYS A 47 -4.76 -0.48 2.73
N LYS A 48 -5.75 -1.03 3.43
CA LYS A 48 -7.15 -1.01 3.00
C LYS A 48 -7.70 0.42 2.99
N ASP A 49 -7.44 1.18 4.04
CA ASP A 49 -7.81 2.60 4.12
C ASP A 49 -7.21 3.38 2.95
N LEU A 50 -5.89 3.31 2.75
CA LEU A 50 -5.21 4.02 1.67
C LEU A 50 -5.71 3.59 0.28
N SER A 51 -5.98 2.30 0.09
CA SER A 51 -6.53 1.75 -1.15
C SER A 51 -7.89 2.37 -1.47
N ALA A 52 -8.77 2.49 -0.47
CA ALA A 52 -10.07 3.13 -0.63
C ALA A 52 -9.95 4.63 -0.91
N ARG A 53 -9.11 5.35 -0.16
CA ARG A 53 -8.90 6.80 -0.34
C ARG A 53 -8.37 7.14 -1.73
N LEU A 54 -7.38 6.39 -2.23
CA LEU A 54 -6.76 6.64 -3.53
C LEU A 54 -7.43 5.92 -4.70
N LYS A 55 -8.41 5.06 -4.44
CA LYS A 55 -9.05 4.18 -5.45
C LYS A 55 -8.03 3.36 -6.25
N VAL A 56 -7.00 2.84 -5.57
CA VAL A 56 -5.95 1.99 -6.17
C VAL A 56 -5.99 0.58 -5.56
N PRO A 57 -5.52 -0.45 -6.28
CA PRO A 57 -5.43 -1.80 -5.72
C PRO A 57 -4.53 -1.85 -4.47
N ILE A 58 -4.93 -2.62 -3.46
CA ILE A 58 -4.11 -2.81 -2.25
C ILE A 58 -2.72 -3.39 -2.55
N THR A 59 -2.57 -4.09 -3.67
CA THR A 59 -1.32 -4.68 -4.16
C THR A 59 -0.34 -3.64 -4.71
N SER A 60 -0.81 -2.47 -5.17
CA SER A 60 0.05 -1.37 -5.61
C SER A 60 0.60 -0.54 -4.45
N ILE A 61 0.16 -0.80 -3.22
CA ILE A 61 0.62 -0.13 -2.02
C ILE A 61 1.78 -0.93 -1.41
N SER A 62 2.90 -0.26 -1.22
CA SER A 62 4.10 -0.82 -0.61
C SER A 62 4.30 -0.27 0.81
N ILE A 63 4.87 -1.09 1.69
CA ILE A 63 5.26 -0.64 3.03
C ILE A 63 6.71 -0.16 2.92
N ILE A 64 6.96 1.08 3.34
CA ILE A 64 8.29 1.70 3.35
C ILE A 64 8.95 1.53 4.72
N ARG A 65 8.20 1.72 5.80
CA ARG A 65 8.71 1.59 7.17
C ARG A 65 7.60 1.15 8.11
N ILE A 66 8.00 0.38 9.12
CA ILE A 66 7.17 0.09 10.29
C ILE A 66 8.02 0.17 11.55
N GLU A 67 7.54 0.88 12.55
CA GLU A 67 8.27 1.14 13.78
C GLU A 67 7.32 1.02 14.98
N ALA A 68 7.74 0.29 16.02
CA ALA A 68 6.98 0.22 17.26
C ALA A 68 7.17 1.52 18.05
N ILE A 69 6.07 2.16 18.44
CA ILE A 69 6.08 3.43 19.18
C ILE A 69 5.19 3.32 20.41
N ASN A 70 5.61 3.96 21.49
CA ASN A 70 4.78 4.20 22.68
C ASN A 70 4.24 5.63 22.61
N TRP A 71 2.97 5.77 22.25
CA TRP A 71 2.30 7.07 22.16
C TRP A 71 2.04 7.64 23.55
N SER A 72 2.17 8.94 23.73
CA SER A 72 1.96 9.60 25.02
C SER A 72 0.52 9.56 25.53
N ASN A 73 -0.45 9.37 24.63
CA ASN A 73 -1.87 9.35 24.94
C ASN A 73 -2.66 8.59 23.85
N THR A 74 -3.98 8.48 24.05
CA THR A 74 -4.88 7.75 23.14
C THR A 74 -5.17 8.45 21.80
N SER A 75 -4.63 9.65 21.57
CA SER A 75 -4.67 10.31 20.25
C SER A 75 -3.72 9.69 19.23
N LEU A 76 -2.79 8.85 19.70
CA LEU A 76 -1.75 8.21 18.88
C LEU A 76 -0.98 9.21 18.03
N GLY A 77 -0.72 10.42 18.55
CA GLY A 77 0.05 11.46 17.88
C GLY A 77 -0.76 12.39 16.97
N PHE A 78 -2.06 12.17 16.78
CA PHE A 78 -2.95 13.06 16.03
C PHE A 78 -4.12 13.58 16.90
N PRO A 79 -3.84 14.48 17.86
CA PRO A 79 -4.91 15.09 18.65
C PRO A 79 -5.78 15.98 17.76
N ARG A 80 -7.10 15.82 17.87
CA ARG A 80 -8.07 16.72 17.25
C ARG A 80 -8.51 17.80 18.23
N GLU A 81 -8.72 19.00 17.71
CA GLU A 81 -9.23 20.13 18.50
C GLU A 81 -10.60 19.80 19.12
N GLY A 82 -10.82 20.27 20.35
CA GLY A 82 -12.05 20.02 21.11
C GLY A 82 -12.21 18.59 21.65
N MET A 83 -11.30 17.67 21.37
CA MET A 83 -11.35 16.30 21.89
C MET A 83 -10.47 16.14 23.13
N ILE A 84 -10.96 15.38 24.11
CA ILE A 84 -10.20 14.98 25.30
C ILE A 84 -9.65 13.58 25.09
N TYR A 85 -8.36 13.40 25.32
CA TYR A 85 -7.66 12.12 25.21
C TYR A 85 -7.12 11.67 26.56
N ALA A 86 -7.19 10.37 26.83
CA ALA A 86 -6.64 9.80 28.05
C ALA A 86 -5.11 9.83 28.01
N GLN A 87 -4.49 10.32 29.09
CA GLN A 87 -3.03 10.42 29.25
C GLN A 87 -2.43 9.08 29.66
N VAL A 88 -2.51 8.11 28.75
CA VAL A 88 -2.02 6.75 28.94
C VAL A 88 -1.01 6.43 27.84
N ILE A 89 0.16 5.92 28.25
CA ILE A 89 1.15 5.42 27.30
C ILE A 89 0.53 4.26 26.53
N THR A 90 0.31 4.48 25.23
CA THR A 90 -0.39 3.54 24.36
C THR A 90 0.61 2.92 23.38
N PRO A 91 0.97 1.63 23.52
CA PRO A 91 1.88 0.98 22.59
C PRO A 91 1.24 0.77 21.22
N GLY A 92 2.05 0.80 20.17
CA GLY A 92 1.52 0.88 18.83
C GLY A 92 2.56 0.82 17.73
N TYR A 93 2.16 1.21 16.52
CA TYR A 93 3.07 1.31 15.37
C TYR A 93 2.90 2.62 14.60
N LYS A 94 4.01 3.21 14.17
CA LYS A 94 4.09 4.16 13.05
C LYS A 94 4.37 3.38 11.77
N ILE A 95 3.51 3.53 10.78
CA ILE A 95 3.53 2.80 9.50
C ILE A 95 3.64 3.83 8.38
N ILE A 96 4.67 3.70 7.55
CA ILE A 96 4.85 4.54 6.36
C ILE A 96 4.55 3.68 5.13
N LEU A 97 3.52 4.05 4.39
CA LEU A 97 3.11 3.42 3.14
C LEU A 97 3.52 4.27 1.94
N SER A 98 3.71 3.65 0.78
CA SER A 98 3.91 4.34 -0.49
C SER A 98 2.97 3.83 -1.56
N ALA A 99 2.32 4.77 -2.24
CA ALA A 99 1.43 4.58 -3.37
C ALA A 99 1.56 5.76 -4.32
N GLN A 100 1.54 5.50 -5.64
CA GLN A 100 1.61 6.54 -6.68
C GLN A 100 2.78 7.54 -6.49
N GLY A 101 3.93 7.06 -6.01
CA GLY A 101 5.12 7.90 -5.77
C GLY A 101 5.06 8.79 -4.53
N LYS A 102 3.98 8.76 -3.75
CA LYS A 102 3.82 9.52 -2.50
C LYS A 102 4.01 8.62 -1.26
N HIS A 103 4.17 9.24 -0.11
CA HIS A 103 4.27 8.58 1.20
C HIS A 103 3.10 8.98 2.09
N TYR A 104 2.61 8.03 2.86
CA TYR A 104 1.44 8.19 3.74
C TYR A 104 1.76 7.61 5.11
N GLU A 105 1.53 8.40 6.15
CA GLU A 105 1.80 8.03 7.54
C GLU A 105 0.52 7.56 8.24
N TYR A 106 0.62 6.44 8.93
CA TYR A 106 -0.44 5.90 9.78
C TYR A 106 0.11 5.58 11.17
N HIS A 107 -0.67 5.89 12.20
CA HIS A 107 -0.42 5.52 13.58
C HIS A 107 -1.46 4.50 14.06
N SER A 108 -1.09 3.62 14.98
CA SER A 108 -1.97 2.56 15.48
C SER A 108 -1.73 2.24 16.95
N ASP A 109 -2.74 1.65 17.61
CA ASP A 109 -2.74 1.10 18.97
C ASP A 109 -2.93 -0.43 18.98
N TYR A 110 -2.47 -1.10 17.92
CA TYR A 110 -2.68 -2.53 17.57
C TYR A 110 -4.06 -2.91 17.02
N ASP A 111 -5.11 -2.16 17.33
CA ASP A 111 -6.47 -2.51 16.93
C ASP A 111 -6.97 -1.62 15.80
N ARG A 112 -6.70 -0.31 15.87
CA ARG A 112 -7.09 0.67 14.83
C ARG A 112 -5.88 1.35 14.21
N VAL A 113 -6.13 1.98 13.06
CA VAL A 113 -5.19 2.88 12.39
C VAL A 113 -5.81 4.26 12.27
N ILE A 114 -4.98 5.29 12.38
CA ILE A 114 -5.36 6.69 12.17
C ILE A 114 -4.32 7.36 11.27
N THR A 115 -4.74 8.36 10.53
CA THR A 115 -3.91 9.18 9.64
C THR A 115 -4.44 10.62 9.66
N GLN A 116 -3.63 11.58 9.23
CA GLN A 116 -3.97 13.01 9.27
C GLN A 116 -4.59 13.52 7.96
N ASP A 117 -4.52 12.76 6.86
CA ASP A 117 -5.05 13.19 5.55
C ASP A 117 -6.52 12.81 5.28
#